data_AF-A0AAE0L594-F1
#
_entry.id   AF-A0AAE0L594-F1
#
_cell.length_a   1.000
_cell.length_b   1.000
_cell.length_c   1.000
_cell.angle_alpha   90.00
_cell.angle_beta   90.00
_cell.angle_gamma   90.00
#
_symmetry.space_group_name_H-M   'P 1'
#
loop_
_entity.id
_entity.type
_entity.pdbx_description
1 polymer ?
#
loop_
_entity_poly.entity_id
_entity_poly.type
_entity_poly.pdbx_seq_one_letter_code
_entity_poly.pdbx_strand_id
1 'polypeptide(L)'
;MWHYSVFLTLVASEYLGYANCAYLFFFDPPPSHRFSLPASERGLDVALRFGVQDFVLGSDGTVCFSIHRSTRTSKEHLYGRACFDSVQTIRANKLPAGSYRVAGVLVDEQDNELPDLTAQVEFEVVQVKPVEEFRAKYEWQAVETGQQIPGGMEVSLPLDGSTKKMARIPPTWRLQIPLGKVAIIFRTDVRCSTTINQVTEATMQFVITRYHKKQVIMPANTCLIFVDSTRSRKLSPHDTVEDTDWFNRGHDIRAGLQRCGSPDDDLRITWDTTLLEKEL
;
A
#
# COMPACT_ATOMS: atom_id res chain seq x y z
N MET A 1 6.89 -0.06 10.51
CA MET A 1 6.21 0.32 11.76
C MET A 1 5.35 1.54 11.46
N TRP A 2 4.08 1.32 11.14
CA TRP A 2 3.15 2.41 10.82
C TRP A 2 2.74 3.09 12.12
N HIS A 3 3.09 4.36 12.28
CA HIS A 3 2.58 5.19 13.37
C HIS A 3 1.39 5.96 12.81
N TYR A 4 0.18 5.60 13.23
CA TYR A 4 -1.01 6.40 12.93
C TYR A 4 -1.12 7.45 14.04
N SER A 5 -1.08 8.73 13.66
CA SER A 5 -1.34 9.86 14.56
C SER A 5 -2.52 10.62 13.97
N VAL A 6 -3.67 10.65 14.63
CA VAL A 6 -4.91 11.22 14.07
C VAL A 6 -5.65 12.05 15.13
N PHE A 7 -5.62 13.36 14.99
CA PHE A 7 -6.20 14.26 15.98
C PHE A 7 -7.70 14.51 15.73
N LEU A 8 -8.55 14.34 16.76
CA LEU A 8 -9.92 14.87 16.78
C LEU A 8 -10.34 15.28 18.19
N THR A 9 -11.22 16.29 18.29
CA THR A 9 -11.68 16.95 19.52
C THR A 9 -13.17 16.71 19.75
N LEU A 10 -13.58 16.32 20.96
CA LEU A 10 -14.98 16.18 21.37
C LEU A 10 -15.25 17.05 22.61
N VAL A 11 -16.28 17.89 22.53
CA VAL A 11 -16.68 18.83 23.60
C VAL A 11 -17.89 18.27 24.33
N ALA A 12 -17.77 17.97 25.62
CA ALA A 12 -18.92 17.75 26.50
C ALA A 12 -19.15 19.02 27.33
N SER A 13 -20.34 19.61 27.19
CA SER A 13 -20.77 20.78 27.95
C SER A 13 -22.09 20.42 28.62
N GLU A 14 -22.11 20.35 29.95
CA GLU A 14 -23.35 20.45 30.71
C GLU A 14 -23.33 21.70 31.59
N TYR A 15 -24.38 22.50 31.41
CA TYR A 15 -24.67 23.73 32.13
C TYR A 15 -25.15 23.37 33.55
N LEU A 16 -24.23 23.35 34.52
CA LEU A 16 -24.59 23.49 35.93
C LEU A 16 -24.24 24.92 36.36
N GLY A 17 -25.22 25.64 36.91
CA GLY A 17 -25.23 27.09 37.11
C GLY A 17 -24.23 27.70 38.10
N TYR A 18 -23.02 27.15 38.20
CA TYR A 18 -21.87 27.76 38.86
C TYR A 18 -20.67 27.64 37.91
N ALA A 19 -20.12 28.78 37.48
CA ALA A 19 -18.90 28.95 36.68
C ALA A 19 -18.67 27.88 35.58
N ASN A 20 -18.97 28.25 34.32
CA ASN A 20 -18.73 27.48 33.09
C ASN A 20 -17.41 26.67 33.09
N CYS A 21 -17.44 25.43 33.56
CA CYS A 21 -16.35 24.47 33.44
C CYS A 21 -16.79 23.39 32.45
N ALA A 22 -16.25 23.43 31.24
CA ALA A 22 -16.48 22.40 30.25
C ALA A 22 -15.37 21.35 30.37
N TYR A 23 -15.74 20.08 30.58
CA TYR A 23 -14.79 18.97 30.60
C TYR A 23 -14.60 18.46 29.17
N LEU A 24 -13.42 18.71 28.62
CA LEU A 24 -13.06 18.23 27.30
C LEU A 24 -12.25 16.94 27.42
N PHE A 25 -12.85 15.81 27.05
CA PHE A 25 -12.14 14.54 26.92
C PHE A 25 -11.68 14.37 25.47
N PHE A 26 -10.40 14.05 25.30
CA PHE A 26 -9.81 13.76 24.00
C PHE A 26 -9.64 12.24 23.86
N PHE A 27 -10.03 11.71 22.71
CA PHE A 27 -9.74 10.33 22.33
C PHE A 27 -9.18 10.35 20.90
N ASP A 28 -7.96 9.84 20.77
CA ASP A 28 -7.31 9.53 19.49
C ASP A 28 -7.15 8.01 19.46
N PRO A 29 -7.95 7.28 18.65
CA PRO A 29 -8.78 7.75 17.53
C PRO A 29 -10.19 8.21 17.96
N PRO A 30 -11.00 8.79 17.04
CA PRO A 30 -12.41 9.07 17.30
C PRO A 30 -13.26 7.80 17.57
N PRO A 31 -14.46 7.96 18.18
CA PRO A 31 -15.35 6.84 18.45
C PRO A 31 -15.72 6.06 17.18
N SER A 32 -15.86 4.74 17.29
CA SER A 32 -16.18 3.80 16.19
C SER A 32 -15.08 3.57 15.14
N HIS A 33 -13.85 4.01 15.40
CA HIS A 33 -12.73 3.78 14.48
C HIS A 33 -12.33 2.30 14.45
N ARG A 34 -12.12 1.79 13.23
CA ARG A 34 -11.50 0.49 12.98
C ARG A 34 -10.02 0.67 12.71
N PHE A 35 -9.20 -0.10 13.40
CA PHE A 35 -7.77 -0.16 13.14
C PHE A 35 -7.39 -1.47 12.48
N SER A 36 -6.56 -1.35 11.46
CA SER A 36 -6.01 -2.49 10.74
C SER A 36 -4.74 -2.98 11.41
N LEU A 37 -4.75 -4.22 11.91
CA LEU A 37 -3.57 -4.92 12.41
C LEU A 37 -3.05 -5.85 11.30
N PRO A 38 -1.87 -5.61 10.70
CA PRO A 38 -1.31 -6.52 9.70
C PRO A 38 -1.15 -7.93 10.29
N ALA A 39 -1.46 -9.00 9.55
CA ALA A 39 -1.37 -10.34 10.13
C ALA A 39 0.06 -10.80 10.48
N SER A 40 1.09 -10.09 10.00
CA SER A 40 2.47 -10.28 10.46
C SER A 40 2.70 -9.76 11.89
N GLU A 41 1.83 -8.87 12.37
CA GLU A 41 1.92 -8.26 13.69
C GLU A 41 1.00 -8.96 14.69
N ARG A 42 1.46 -9.11 15.93
CA ARG A 42 0.68 -9.76 17.01
C ARG A 42 -0.20 -8.79 17.79
N GLY A 43 0.01 -7.49 17.62
CA GLY A 43 -0.81 -6.47 18.26
C GLY A 43 -0.50 -5.07 17.75
N LEU A 44 -1.44 -4.16 18.02
CA LEU A 44 -1.39 -2.77 17.61
C LEU A 44 -0.92 -1.91 18.79
N ASP A 45 0.04 -1.03 18.55
CA ASP A 45 0.39 0.02 19.50
C ASP A 45 -0.54 1.22 19.28
N VAL A 46 -1.35 1.55 20.28
CA VAL A 46 -2.29 2.68 20.23
C VAL A 46 -1.85 3.72 21.24
N ALA A 47 -1.65 4.96 20.77
CA ALA A 47 -1.39 6.10 21.64
C ALA A 47 -2.70 6.82 21.93
N LEU A 48 -3.19 6.67 23.16
CA LEU A 48 -4.39 7.35 23.63
C LEU A 48 -3.95 8.59 24.41
N ARG A 49 -4.36 9.78 23.96
CA ARG A 49 -4.08 11.03 24.67
C ARG A 49 -5.31 11.46 25.45
N PHE A 50 -5.14 11.63 26.76
CA PHE A 50 -6.19 12.09 27.65
C PHE A 50 -5.77 13.38 28.32
N GLY A 51 -6.73 14.22 28.64
CA GLY A 51 -6.51 15.47 29.33
C GLY A 51 -7.83 16.17 29.58
N VAL A 52 -7.81 17.14 30.49
CA VAL A 52 -8.89 18.11 30.68
C VAL A 52 -8.34 19.44 30.18
N GLN A 53 -9.05 20.08 29.25
CA GLN A 53 -8.70 21.42 28.76
C GLN A 53 -9.58 22.46 29.47
N ASP A 54 -8.98 23.58 29.85
CA ASP A 54 -9.61 24.69 30.59
C ASP A 54 -10.17 24.30 31.96
N PHE A 55 -9.31 23.69 32.78
CA PHE A 55 -9.57 23.52 34.19
C PHE A 55 -9.35 24.85 34.92
N VAL A 56 -10.42 25.55 35.27
CA VAL A 56 -10.37 26.65 36.24
C VAL A 56 -11.34 26.31 37.36
N LEU A 57 -10.89 25.60 38.40
CA LEU A 57 -11.58 25.57 39.70
C LEU A 57 -10.60 25.13 40.79
N GLY A 58 -10.65 25.77 41.94
CA GLY A 58 -9.76 25.54 43.09
C GLY A 58 -10.01 24.24 43.85
N SER A 59 -10.10 23.11 43.16
CA SER A 59 -10.23 21.76 43.74
C SER A 59 -9.48 20.74 42.88
N ASP A 60 -8.60 19.97 43.51
CA ASP A 60 -7.62 19.06 42.92
C ASP A 60 -8.27 17.75 42.41
N GLY A 61 -8.94 17.81 41.25
CA GLY A 61 -9.52 16.62 40.62
C GLY A 61 -8.50 15.81 39.82
N THR A 62 -8.45 14.50 40.02
CA THR A 62 -7.59 13.58 39.23
C THR A 62 -8.44 12.86 38.18
N VAL A 63 -7.91 12.69 36.96
CA VAL A 63 -8.57 11.92 35.89
C VAL A 63 -8.07 10.50 35.90
N CYS A 64 -8.96 9.52 36.09
CA CYS A 64 -8.64 8.11 36.00
C CYS A 64 -9.15 7.52 34.67
N PHE A 65 -8.38 6.61 34.08
CA PHE A 65 -8.80 5.89 32.88
C PHE A 65 -8.60 4.38 33.04
N SER A 66 -9.36 3.62 32.26
CA SER A 66 -9.24 2.16 32.15
C SER A 66 -9.52 1.70 30.72
N ILE A 67 -8.84 0.63 30.30
CA ILE A 67 -9.03 0.02 28.98
C ILE A 67 -9.51 -1.41 29.19
N HIS A 68 -10.68 -1.69 28.64
CA HIS A 68 -11.30 -3.01 28.69
C HIS A 68 -11.35 -3.61 27.29
N ARG A 69 -11.06 -4.90 27.21
CA ARG A 69 -11.48 -5.69 26.05
C ARG A 69 -12.95 -6.01 26.20
N SER A 70 -13.75 -5.64 25.20
CA SER A 70 -15.14 -6.04 25.11
C SER A 70 -15.21 -7.41 24.47
N THR A 71 -15.54 -8.45 25.24
CA THR A 71 -15.88 -9.78 24.72
C THR A 71 -17.37 -10.04 24.96
N ARG A 72 -17.99 -10.91 24.16
CA ARG A 72 -19.43 -11.24 24.28
C ARG A 72 -19.86 -11.71 25.68
N THR A 73 -18.92 -12.15 26.51
CA THR A 73 -19.20 -12.81 27.80
C THR A 73 -18.39 -12.27 28.97
N SER A 74 -17.43 -11.36 28.77
CA SER A 74 -16.62 -10.80 29.87
C SER A 74 -15.96 -9.46 29.52
N LYS A 75 -15.73 -8.62 30.54
CA LYS A 75 -14.85 -7.45 30.46
C LYS A 75 -13.46 -7.87 30.97
N GLU A 76 -12.52 -8.07 30.06
CA GLU A 76 -11.13 -8.34 30.43
C GLU A 76 -10.42 -6.99 30.66
N HIS A 77 -9.87 -6.79 31.85
CA HIS A 77 -9.08 -5.60 32.16
C HIS A 77 -7.68 -5.76 31.57
N LEU A 78 -7.39 -4.99 30.51
CA LEU A 78 -6.08 -5.06 29.84
C LEU A 78 -5.09 -4.03 30.40
N TYR A 79 -5.60 -2.88 30.82
CA TYR A 79 -4.85 -1.89 31.56
C TYR A 79 -5.60 -1.57 32.85
N GLY A 80 -4.88 -1.66 33.97
CA GLY A 80 -5.39 -1.25 35.28
C GLY A 80 -5.76 0.23 35.29
N ARG A 81 -6.61 0.63 36.24
CA ARG A 81 -6.97 2.03 36.45
C ARG A 81 -5.69 2.83 36.69
N ALA A 82 -5.45 3.85 35.89
CA ALA A 82 -4.35 4.78 36.11
C ALA A 82 -4.88 6.20 36.07
N CYS A 83 -4.34 7.05 36.94
CA CYS A 83 -4.88 8.35 37.25
C CYS A 83 -3.81 9.42 37.08
N PHE A 84 -4.18 10.59 36.54
CA PHE A 84 -3.25 11.69 36.28
C PHE A 84 -3.88 13.04 36.61
N ASP A 85 -3.02 13.92 37.11
CA ASP A 85 -3.38 15.31 37.43
C ASP A 85 -3.19 16.26 36.23
N SER A 86 -2.69 15.73 35.11
CA SER A 86 -2.43 16.50 33.89
C SER A 86 -2.65 15.68 32.62
N VAL A 87 -2.71 16.37 31.48
CA VAL A 87 -2.80 15.73 30.16
C VAL A 87 -1.63 14.76 29.95
N GLN A 88 -1.92 13.48 29.71
CA GLN A 88 -0.92 12.45 29.41
C GLN A 88 -1.28 11.62 28.19
N THR A 89 -0.26 11.10 27.52
CA THR A 89 -0.42 10.12 26.43
C THR A 89 -0.06 8.74 26.97
N ILE A 90 -1.04 7.85 27.04
CA ILE A 90 -0.83 6.44 27.37
C ILE A 90 -0.65 5.66 26.09
N ARG A 91 0.36 4.78 26.08
CA ARG A 91 0.58 3.84 24.99
C ARG A 91 0.09 2.47 25.41
N ALA A 92 -1.01 2.04 24.81
CA ALA A 92 -1.46 0.67 24.90
C ALA A 92 -0.68 -0.14 23.85
N ASN A 93 0.32 -0.88 24.29
CA ASN A 93 1.19 -1.63 23.38
C ASN A 93 0.61 -3.02 23.10
N LYS A 94 0.78 -3.48 21.86
CA LYS A 94 0.47 -4.85 21.40
C LYS A 94 -0.98 -5.28 21.67
N LEU A 95 -1.96 -4.41 21.45
CA LEU A 95 -3.37 -4.78 21.55
C LEU A 95 -3.73 -5.81 20.45
N PRO A 96 -4.18 -7.02 20.79
CA PRO A 96 -4.55 -8.02 19.79
C PRO A 96 -5.81 -7.60 19.00
N ALA A 97 -6.21 -8.38 17.99
CA ALA A 97 -7.49 -8.14 17.35
C ALA A 97 -8.66 -8.33 18.34
N GLY A 98 -9.64 -7.44 18.29
CA GLY A 98 -10.81 -7.44 19.15
C GLY A 98 -11.46 -6.06 19.29
N SER A 99 -12.54 -6.01 20.06
CA SER A 99 -13.23 -4.77 20.40
C SER A 99 -12.74 -4.26 21.75
N TYR A 100 -12.55 -2.95 21.86
CA TYR A 100 -12.01 -2.29 23.03
C TYR A 100 -12.91 -1.14 23.45
N ARG A 101 -13.02 -0.96 24.77
CA ARG A 101 -13.68 0.18 25.38
C ARG A 101 -12.68 0.89 26.29
N VAL A 102 -12.56 2.19 26.09
CA VAL A 102 -11.80 3.08 26.95
C VAL A 102 -12.80 3.90 27.75
N ALA A 103 -12.65 3.91 29.08
CA ALA A 103 -13.45 4.73 29.97
C ALA A 103 -12.55 5.70 30.72
N GLY A 104 -12.90 6.97 30.73
CA GLY A 104 -12.33 8.01 31.58
C GLY A 104 -13.36 8.44 32.63
N VAL A 105 -12.94 8.56 33.87
CA VAL A 105 -13.76 8.96 35.03
C VAL A 105 -13.00 10.02 35.82
N LEU A 106 -13.67 11.09 36.24
CA LEU A 106 -13.10 12.05 37.18
C LEU A 106 -13.25 11.50 38.60
N VAL A 107 -12.18 11.59 39.40
CA VAL A 107 -12.24 11.32 40.84
C VAL A 107 -11.96 12.59 41.65
N ASP A 108 -12.56 12.65 42.83
CA ASP A 108 -12.23 13.66 43.83
C ASP A 108 -10.96 13.26 44.64
N GLU A 109 -10.57 14.13 45.58
CA GLU A 109 -9.41 13.91 46.48
C GLU A 109 -9.55 12.66 47.38
N GLN A 110 -10.76 12.09 47.48
CA GLN A 110 -11.07 10.90 48.27
C GLN A 110 -11.18 9.65 47.39
N ASP A 111 -10.81 9.73 46.11
CA ASP A 111 -10.91 8.67 45.09
C ASP A 111 -12.35 8.21 44.83
N ASN A 112 -13.34 9.08 45.13
CA ASN A 112 -14.73 8.81 44.78
C ASN A 112 -14.97 9.17 43.31
N GLU A 113 -15.59 8.24 42.57
CA GLU A 113 -16.00 8.46 41.19
C GLU A 113 -17.14 9.48 41.12
N LEU A 114 -16.98 10.50 40.28
CA LEU A 114 -18.03 11.48 39.99
C LEU A 114 -18.89 10.96 38.82
N PRO A 115 -20.13 10.49 39.07
CA PRO A 115 -20.89 9.70 38.11
C PRO A 115 -21.27 10.46 36.83
N ASP A 116 -21.46 11.78 36.92
CA ASP A 116 -21.87 12.63 35.78
C ASP A 116 -20.71 13.02 34.85
N LEU A 117 -19.47 12.65 35.19
CA LEU A 117 -18.26 13.01 34.44
C LEU A 117 -17.53 11.78 33.90
N THR A 118 -18.29 10.87 33.28
CA THR A 118 -17.76 9.68 32.62
C THR A 118 -17.76 9.84 31.11
N ALA A 119 -16.60 9.68 30.47
CA ALA A 119 -16.47 9.63 29.02
C ALA A 119 -16.08 8.21 28.57
N GLN A 120 -16.75 7.67 27.55
CA GLN A 120 -16.45 6.35 27.00
C GLN A 120 -16.25 6.41 25.50
N VAL A 121 -15.25 5.68 25.01
CA VAL A 121 -14.99 5.49 23.58
C VAL A 121 -14.79 4.01 23.29
N GLU A 122 -15.41 3.56 22.19
CA GLU A 122 -15.26 2.21 21.68
C GLU A 122 -14.50 2.23 20.35
N PHE A 123 -13.56 1.29 20.19
CA PHE A 123 -12.82 1.08 18.95
C PHE A 123 -12.60 -0.41 18.70
N GLU A 124 -12.28 -0.75 17.45
CA GLU A 124 -12.08 -2.14 17.02
C GLU A 124 -10.70 -2.30 16.39
N VAL A 125 -9.90 -3.27 16.86
CA VAL A 125 -8.68 -3.70 16.19
C VAL A 125 -9.01 -4.94 15.38
N VAL A 126 -8.93 -4.84 14.06
CA VAL A 126 -9.24 -5.93 13.14
C VAL A 126 -7.94 -6.47 12.59
N GLN A 127 -7.73 -7.79 12.68
CA GLN A 127 -6.61 -8.42 11.99
C GLN A 127 -6.88 -8.40 10.49
N VAL A 128 -6.11 -7.62 9.77
CA VAL A 128 -6.15 -7.57 8.31
C VAL A 128 -5.11 -8.53 7.82
N LYS A 129 -5.56 -9.60 7.13
CA LYS A 129 -4.64 -10.46 6.39
C LYS A 129 -3.78 -9.59 5.50
N PRO A 130 -2.44 -9.79 5.45
CA PRO A 130 -1.62 -9.09 4.46
C PRO A 130 -2.27 -9.34 3.12
N VAL A 131 -2.67 -8.25 2.49
CA VAL A 131 -3.27 -8.29 1.18
C VAL A 131 -2.18 -8.77 0.25
N GLU A 132 -2.22 -10.04 -0.13
CA GLU A 132 -1.28 -10.59 -1.10
C GLU A 132 -1.36 -9.76 -2.38
N GLU A 133 -0.21 -9.47 -2.97
CA GLU A 133 -0.17 -8.74 -4.24
C GLU A 133 -0.97 -9.51 -5.29
N PHE A 134 -1.82 -8.79 -6.04
CA PHE A 134 -2.61 -9.43 -7.08
C PHE A 134 -1.71 -9.80 -8.26
N ARG A 135 -1.40 -11.10 -8.39
CA ARG A 135 -0.67 -11.63 -9.54
C ARG A 135 -1.64 -11.92 -10.67
N ALA A 136 -1.59 -11.06 -11.69
CA ALA A 136 -2.48 -11.12 -12.83
C ALA A 136 -2.28 -12.38 -13.68
N LYS A 137 -3.38 -12.98 -14.14
CA LYS A 137 -3.39 -14.09 -15.12
C LYS A 137 -4.38 -13.80 -16.25
N TYR A 138 -4.29 -14.55 -17.33
CA TYR A 138 -5.22 -14.45 -18.46
C TYR A 138 -6.63 -15.00 -18.16
N GLU A 139 -6.74 -15.85 -17.14
CA GLU A 139 -8.01 -16.35 -16.62
C GLU A 139 -8.62 -15.35 -15.62
N TRP A 140 -9.96 -15.34 -15.51
CA TRP A 140 -10.66 -14.53 -14.51
C TRP A 140 -10.33 -15.01 -13.10
N GLN A 141 -9.83 -14.10 -12.27
CA GLN A 141 -9.52 -14.35 -10.87
C GLN A 141 -10.32 -13.42 -9.97
N ALA A 142 -10.75 -13.94 -8.82
CA ALA A 142 -11.35 -13.11 -7.79
C ALA A 142 -10.31 -12.16 -7.20
N VAL A 143 -10.72 -10.91 -6.99
CA VAL A 143 -9.93 -9.86 -6.34
C VAL A 143 -10.44 -9.75 -4.91
N GLU A 144 -9.56 -10.00 -3.96
CA GLU A 144 -9.92 -9.94 -2.54
C GLU A 144 -10.12 -8.49 -2.09
N THR A 145 -10.91 -8.29 -1.03
CA THR A 145 -11.20 -6.95 -0.52
C THR A 145 -9.90 -6.27 -0.04
N GLY A 146 -9.65 -5.06 -0.53
CA GLY A 146 -8.43 -4.30 -0.24
C GLY A 146 -7.25 -4.60 -1.18
N GLN A 147 -7.39 -5.58 -2.08
CA GLN A 147 -6.35 -5.92 -3.06
C GLN A 147 -6.23 -4.88 -4.17
N GLN A 148 -5.00 -4.43 -4.42
CA GLN A 148 -4.68 -3.51 -5.51
C GLN A 148 -4.52 -4.30 -6.81
N ILE A 149 -5.20 -3.85 -7.86
CA ILE A 149 -5.12 -4.44 -9.20
C ILE A 149 -4.16 -3.58 -10.02
N PRO A 150 -3.16 -4.18 -10.71
CA PRO A 150 -2.33 -3.47 -11.67
C PRO A 150 -3.15 -2.70 -12.72
N GLY A 151 -2.60 -1.57 -13.20
CA GLY A 151 -3.20 -0.83 -14.30
C GLY A 151 -3.22 -1.64 -15.60
N GLY A 152 -4.23 -1.41 -16.45
CA GLY A 152 -4.33 -2.07 -17.75
C GLY A 152 -4.97 -3.46 -17.73
N MET A 153 -5.59 -3.87 -16.61
CA MET A 153 -6.35 -5.11 -16.49
C MET A 153 -7.81 -4.98 -16.95
N GLU A 154 -8.41 -6.10 -17.38
CA GLU A 154 -9.86 -6.20 -17.50
C GLU A 154 -10.45 -6.49 -16.13
N VAL A 155 -11.50 -5.76 -15.77
CA VAL A 155 -12.20 -5.89 -14.49
C VAL A 155 -13.67 -6.17 -14.77
N SER A 156 -14.20 -7.23 -14.17
CA SER A 156 -15.63 -7.54 -14.19
C SER A 156 -16.21 -7.27 -12.81
N LEU A 157 -17.27 -6.45 -12.79
CA LEU A 157 -18.08 -6.22 -11.61
C LEU A 157 -19.32 -7.12 -11.73
N PRO A 158 -19.50 -8.09 -10.82
CA PRO A 158 -20.70 -8.92 -10.83
C PRO A 158 -21.97 -8.07 -10.69
N LEU A 159 -22.95 -8.33 -11.56
CA LEU A 159 -24.28 -7.73 -11.51
C LEU A 159 -25.31 -8.61 -10.79
N ASP A 160 -24.95 -9.85 -10.49
CA ASP A 160 -25.78 -10.89 -9.88
C ASP A 160 -25.85 -10.79 -8.34
N GLY A 161 -25.26 -9.73 -7.77
CA GLY A 161 -25.17 -9.54 -6.32
C GLY A 161 -24.08 -10.40 -5.67
N SER A 162 -23.31 -11.19 -6.43
CA SER A 162 -22.06 -11.73 -5.91
C SER A 162 -21.11 -10.57 -5.60
N THR A 163 -20.41 -10.62 -4.46
CA THR A 163 -19.67 -9.46 -3.94
C THR A 163 -18.22 -9.40 -4.44
N LYS A 164 -17.79 -10.39 -5.23
CA LYS A 164 -16.38 -10.54 -5.58
C LYS A 164 -16.09 -9.90 -6.94
N LYS A 165 -15.36 -8.79 -6.91
CA LYS A 165 -14.74 -8.19 -8.08
C LYS A 165 -13.82 -9.23 -8.75
N MET A 166 -13.87 -9.34 -10.06
CA MET A 166 -13.00 -10.25 -10.83
C MET A 166 -12.05 -9.43 -11.71
N ALA A 167 -10.84 -9.94 -11.94
CA ALA A 167 -9.89 -9.32 -12.85
C ALA A 167 -9.10 -10.35 -13.65
N ARG A 168 -8.67 -9.96 -14.86
CA ARG A 168 -7.76 -10.75 -15.72
C ARG A 168 -6.91 -9.86 -16.62
N ILE A 169 -5.82 -10.42 -17.13
CA ILE A 169 -5.02 -9.81 -18.21
C ILE A 169 -5.89 -9.78 -19.47
N PRO A 170 -5.98 -8.63 -20.18
CA PRO A 170 -6.71 -8.57 -21.45
C PRO A 170 -6.16 -9.58 -22.47
N PRO A 171 -6.99 -10.18 -23.34
CA PRO A 171 -6.53 -11.12 -24.37
C PRO A 171 -5.47 -10.54 -25.31
N THR A 172 -5.46 -9.22 -25.48
CA THR A 172 -4.42 -8.48 -26.18
C THR A 172 -4.10 -7.21 -25.41
N TRP A 173 -2.81 -6.94 -25.18
CA TRP A 173 -2.34 -5.75 -24.46
C TRP A 173 -1.07 -5.19 -25.12
N ARG A 174 -0.73 -3.93 -24.81
CA ARG A 174 0.38 -3.24 -25.46
C ARG A 174 1.67 -3.35 -24.65
N LEU A 175 2.62 -4.12 -25.17
CA LEU A 175 3.98 -4.19 -24.64
C LEU A 175 4.76 -2.93 -25.01
N GLN A 176 5.48 -2.37 -24.05
CA GLN A 176 6.39 -1.24 -24.26
C GLN A 176 7.80 -1.65 -23.88
N ILE A 177 8.74 -1.59 -24.82
CA ILE A 177 10.13 -1.97 -24.62
C ILE A 177 11.02 -0.74 -24.84
N PRO A 178 11.71 -0.24 -23.79
CA PRO A 178 12.73 0.78 -23.97
C PRO A 178 13.93 0.20 -24.73
N LEU A 179 14.39 0.92 -25.77
CA LEU A 179 15.51 0.51 -26.60
C LEU A 179 16.79 1.24 -26.17
N GLY A 180 17.66 0.55 -25.43
CA GLY A 180 18.94 1.10 -24.98
C GLY A 180 18.82 2.30 -24.02
N LYS A 181 19.81 3.20 -24.06
CA LYS A 181 19.84 4.45 -23.26
C LYS A 181 19.09 5.61 -23.92
N VAL A 182 18.63 5.44 -25.14
CA VAL A 182 17.94 6.47 -25.91
C VAL A 182 16.47 6.50 -25.48
N ALA A 183 15.82 7.66 -25.48
CA ALA A 183 14.39 7.82 -25.18
C ALA A 183 13.46 7.24 -26.27
N ILE A 184 13.83 6.09 -26.87
CA ILE A 184 13.07 5.39 -27.89
C ILE A 184 12.35 4.22 -27.22
N ILE A 185 11.03 4.20 -27.35
CA ILE A 185 10.17 3.14 -26.83
C ILE A 185 9.56 2.42 -28.03
N PHE A 186 9.87 1.12 -28.16
CA PHE A 186 9.17 0.22 -29.07
C PHE A 186 7.83 -0.17 -28.43
N ARG A 187 6.76 -0.16 -29.22
CA ARG A 187 5.42 -0.55 -28.76
C ARG A 187 4.85 -1.57 -29.72
N THR A 188 4.36 -2.69 -29.18
CA THR A 188 3.68 -3.73 -29.97
C THR A 188 2.56 -4.35 -29.16
N ASP A 189 1.48 -4.75 -29.83
CA ASP A 189 0.37 -5.42 -29.18
C ASP A 189 0.67 -6.94 -29.14
N VAL A 190 0.52 -7.54 -27.96
CA VAL A 190 0.88 -8.95 -27.68
C VAL A 190 -0.30 -9.72 -27.07
N ARG A 191 -0.27 -11.04 -27.22
CA ARG A 191 -1.23 -12.01 -26.65
C ARG A 191 -0.49 -12.98 -25.73
N CYS A 192 -1.23 -13.81 -24.98
CA CYS A 192 -0.63 -14.87 -24.16
C CYS A 192 0.30 -15.77 -24.96
N SER A 193 -0.09 -16.13 -26.19
CA SER A 193 0.65 -17.00 -27.10
C SER A 193 1.72 -16.31 -27.95
N THR A 194 1.89 -14.99 -27.82
CA THR A 194 2.97 -14.30 -28.53
C THR A 194 4.31 -14.78 -28.00
N THR A 195 5.19 -15.22 -28.89
CA THR A 195 6.51 -15.76 -28.52
C THR A 195 7.56 -14.67 -28.39
N ILE A 196 8.62 -14.94 -27.64
CA ILE A 196 9.76 -14.01 -27.53
C ILE A 196 10.41 -13.76 -28.89
N ASN A 197 10.48 -14.78 -29.76
CA ASN A 197 10.99 -14.62 -31.12
C ASN A 197 10.16 -13.61 -31.94
N GLN A 198 8.83 -13.69 -31.88
CA GLN A 198 7.95 -12.75 -32.58
C GLN A 198 8.14 -11.31 -32.09
N VAL A 199 8.27 -11.11 -30.77
CA VAL A 199 8.52 -9.77 -30.20
C VAL A 199 9.89 -9.26 -30.64
N THR A 200 10.90 -10.13 -30.64
CA THR A 200 12.27 -9.79 -31.04
C THR A 200 12.32 -9.37 -32.51
N GLU A 201 11.70 -10.13 -33.40
CA GLU A 201 11.60 -9.82 -34.83
C GLU A 201 10.88 -8.49 -35.08
N ALA A 202 9.75 -8.26 -34.41
CA ALA A 202 9.00 -7.01 -34.51
C ALA A 202 9.83 -5.81 -34.00
N THR A 203 10.61 -6.00 -32.93
CA THR A 203 11.51 -4.98 -32.39
C THR A 203 12.62 -4.65 -33.39
N MET A 204 13.23 -5.67 -34.01
CA MET A 204 14.26 -5.48 -35.05
C MET A 204 13.72 -4.70 -36.24
N GLN A 205 12.53 -5.08 -36.73
CA GLN A 205 11.92 -4.40 -37.87
C GLN A 205 11.64 -2.92 -37.57
N PHE A 206 11.21 -2.61 -36.34
CA PHE A 206 11.03 -1.24 -35.89
C PHE A 206 12.35 -0.46 -35.88
N VAL A 207 13.43 -1.06 -35.37
CA VAL A 207 14.76 -0.46 -35.34
C VAL A 207 15.25 -0.17 -36.76
N ILE A 208 15.24 -1.17 -37.65
CA ILE A 208 15.63 -1.05 -39.07
C ILE A 208 14.87 0.09 -39.74
N THR A 209 13.54 0.11 -39.60
CA THR A 209 12.68 1.13 -40.21
C THR A 209 13.03 2.54 -39.72
N ARG A 210 13.32 2.68 -38.42
CA ARG A 210 13.67 3.97 -37.82
C ARG A 210 15.04 4.48 -38.29
N TYR A 211 16.02 3.60 -38.42
CA TYR A 211 17.35 3.94 -38.96
C TYR A 211 17.25 4.41 -40.42
N HIS A 212 16.51 3.68 -41.26
CA HIS A 212 16.31 4.08 -42.65
C HIS A 212 15.63 5.45 -42.79
N LYS A 213 14.60 5.73 -41.98
CA LYS A 213 13.90 7.03 -42.03
C LYS A 213 14.77 8.21 -41.61
N LYS A 214 15.70 8.01 -40.69
CA LYS A 214 16.60 9.07 -40.20
C LYS A 214 17.88 9.23 -41.03
N GLN A 215 18.08 8.44 -42.08
CA GLN A 215 19.34 8.39 -42.85
C GLN A 215 20.59 8.13 -42.00
N VAL A 216 20.42 7.59 -40.80
CA VAL A 216 21.54 7.24 -39.92
C VAL A 216 22.05 5.87 -40.35
N ILE A 217 23.35 5.80 -40.67
CA ILE A 217 24.02 4.54 -41.02
C ILE A 217 24.03 3.66 -39.77
N MET A 218 23.32 2.53 -39.81
CA MET A 218 23.46 1.51 -38.77
C MET A 218 24.92 1.03 -38.77
N PRO A 219 25.58 0.90 -37.61
CA PRO A 219 26.93 0.36 -37.56
C PRO A 219 26.97 -0.99 -38.28
N ALA A 220 27.91 -1.15 -39.21
CA ALA A 220 28.15 -2.44 -39.84
C ALA A 220 28.35 -3.49 -38.73
N ASN A 221 27.73 -4.66 -38.89
CA ASN A 221 27.74 -5.75 -37.92
C ASN A 221 26.93 -5.49 -36.63
N THR A 222 25.77 -4.83 -36.70
CA THR A 222 24.82 -4.82 -35.57
C THR A 222 23.89 -6.04 -35.67
N CYS A 223 23.94 -6.95 -34.68
CA CYS A 223 23.11 -8.15 -34.63
C CYS A 223 22.44 -8.30 -33.27
N LEU A 224 21.26 -8.91 -33.33
CA LEU A 224 20.44 -9.39 -32.24
C LEU A 224 20.06 -8.38 -31.15
N ILE A 225 18.75 -8.24 -31.01
CA ILE A 225 18.14 -7.60 -29.86
C ILE A 225 17.90 -8.70 -28.84
N PHE A 226 18.67 -8.74 -27.76
CA PHE A 226 18.21 -9.54 -26.63
C PHE A 226 17.10 -8.74 -25.94
N VAL A 227 15.92 -9.35 -25.86
CA VAL A 227 14.87 -8.90 -24.95
C VAL A 227 15.08 -9.68 -23.68
N ASP A 228 15.71 -9.06 -22.68
CA ASP A 228 16.01 -9.72 -21.42
C ASP A 228 15.23 -9.07 -20.28
N SER A 229 14.88 -9.89 -19.29
CA SER A 229 14.47 -9.41 -17.98
C SER A 229 15.72 -9.26 -17.12
N THR A 230 15.83 -8.17 -16.38
CA THR A 230 16.98 -7.88 -15.49
C THR A 230 17.33 -9.00 -14.48
N ARG A 231 16.48 -10.03 -14.33
CA ARG A 231 16.63 -11.16 -13.40
C ARG A 231 16.91 -12.47 -14.15
N SER A 232 18.14 -12.64 -14.60
CA SER A 232 18.96 -13.88 -14.68
C SER A 232 18.40 -15.18 -15.30
N ARG A 233 17.14 -15.26 -15.74
CA ARG A 233 16.64 -16.39 -16.53
C ARG A 233 16.78 -16.05 -18.00
N LYS A 234 17.70 -16.75 -18.67
CA LYS A 234 17.80 -16.74 -20.13
C LYS A 234 16.45 -17.17 -20.72
N LEU A 235 15.80 -16.25 -21.44
CA LEU A 235 14.52 -16.52 -22.09
C LEU A 235 14.74 -17.38 -23.34
N SER A 236 13.92 -18.41 -23.53
CA SER A 236 13.91 -19.17 -24.77
C SER A 236 13.20 -18.37 -25.86
N PRO A 237 13.65 -18.38 -27.13
CA PRO A 237 12.92 -17.76 -28.23
C PRO A 237 11.49 -18.30 -28.41
N HIS A 238 11.25 -19.52 -27.94
CA HIS A 238 9.95 -20.19 -27.99
C HIS A 238 9.08 -19.96 -26.74
N ASP A 239 9.63 -19.37 -25.67
CA ASP A 239 8.81 -19.02 -24.52
C ASP A 239 7.74 -18.01 -24.96
N THR A 240 6.54 -18.15 -24.41
CA THR A 240 5.47 -17.19 -24.67
C THR A 240 5.52 -16.02 -23.68
N VAL A 241 4.82 -14.93 -24.01
CA VAL A 241 4.64 -13.78 -23.12
C VAL A 241 4.01 -14.20 -21.78
N GLU A 242 3.15 -15.23 -21.79
CA GLU A 242 2.60 -15.83 -20.57
C GLU A 242 3.66 -16.60 -19.77
N ASP A 243 4.43 -17.48 -20.42
CA ASP A 243 5.47 -18.29 -19.77
C ASP A 243 6.55 -17.44 -19.09
N THR A 244 6.82 -16.28 -19.68
CA THR A 244 7.81 -15.31 -19.20
C THR A 244 7.28 -14.37 -18.12
N ASP A 245 5.97 -14.38 -17.87
CA ASP A 245 5.29 -13.55 -16.87
C ASP A 245 5.52 -12.04 -17.10
N TRP A 246 5.64 -11.62 -18.36
CA TRP A 246 6.02 -10.26 -18.72
C TRP A 246 5.01 -9.19 -18.29
N PHE A 247 3.72 -9.53 -18.23
CA PHE A 247 2.68 -8.60 -17.77
C PHE A 247 2.91 -8.16 -16.32
N ASN A 248 3.18 -9.12 -15.43
CA ASN A 248 3.43 -8.83 -14.01
C ASN A 248 4.82 -8.21 -13.78
N ARG A 249 5.73 -8.30 -14.77
CA ARG A 249 7.11 -7.80 -14.69
C ARG A 249 7.36 -6.50 -15.45
N GLY A 250 6.33 -5.79 -15.92
CA GLY A 250 6.41 -4.77 -16.99
C GLY A 250 7.49 -3.67 -16.90
N HIS A 251 8.17 -3.51 -15.77
CA HIS A 251 9.31 -2.59 -15.60
C HIS A 251 10.68 -3.18 -15.91
N ASP A 252 10.81 -4.51 -16.01
CA ASP A 252 12.10 -5.20 -16.10
C ASP A 252 12.50 -5.61 -17.52
N ILE A 253 11.66 -5.35 -18.53
CA ILE A 253 11.90 -5.77 -19.92
C ILE A 253 12.74 -4.71 -20.63
N ARG A 254 13.90 -5.10 -21.17
CA ARG A 254 14.76 -4.20 -21.95
C ARG A 254 15.24 -4.87 -23.22
N ALA A 255 15.40 -4.06 -24.26
CA ALA A 255 16.03 -4.46 -25.49
C ALA A 255 17.38 -3.74 -25.64
N GLY A 256 18.44 -4.51 -25.83
CA GLY A 256 19.78 -4.02 -26.20
C GLY A 256 20.13 -4.41 -27.63
N LEU A 257 20.94 -3.61 -28.34
CA LEU A 257 21.56 -4.04 -29.59
C LEU A 257 22.95 -4.59 -29.30
N GLN A 258 23.34 -5.70 -29.90
CA GLN A 258 24.71 -6.25 -29.81
C GLN A 258 25.43 -6.14 -31.16
N ARG A 259 26.76 -6.27 -31.18
CA ARG A 259 27.51 -6.44 -32.43
C ARG A 259 27.59 -7.92 -32.81
N CYS A 260 27.40 -8.24 -34.09
CA CYS A 260 27.61 -9.57 -34.64
C CYS A 260 29.06 -10.01 -34.41
N GLY A 261 29.28 -11.19 -33.81
CA GLY A 261 30.60 -11.85 -33.79
C GLY A 261 31.44 -11.70 -32.51
N SER A 262 30.93 -11.11 -31.42
CA SER A 262 31.54 -11.24 -30.08
C SER A 262 30.66 -12.11 -29.18
N PRO A 263 30.96 -13.42 -29.04
CA PRO A 263 30.15 -14.34 -28.25
C PRO A 263 30.34 -14.20 -26.72
N ASP A 264 31.40 -13.53 -26.26
CA ASP A 264 31.79 -13.51 -24.83
C ASP A 264 31.86 -12.10 -24.21
N ASP A 265 31.68 -11.06 -25.00
CA ASP A 265 31.46 -9.76 -24.42
C ASP A 265 29.97 -9.59 -24.11
N ASP A 266 29.64 -9.80 -22.84
CA ASP A 266 28.56 -9.11 -22.15
C ASP A 266 28.88 -7.60 -22.11
N LEU A 267 29.16 -7.03 -23.28
CA LEU A 267 29.35 -5.62 -23.53
C LEU A 267 28.00 -5.01 -23.22
N ARG A 268 27.87 -4.52 -21.98
CA ARG A 268 27.21 -3.26 -21.71
C ARG A 268 27.76 -2.28 -22.74
N ILE A 269 27.14 -2.23 -23.92
CA ILE A 269 27.38 -1.17 -24.88
C ILE A 269 26.87 0.07 -24.16
N THR A 270 27.78 0.74 -23.48
CA THR A 270 27.68 2.14 -23.16
C THR A 270 27.52 2.82 -24.51
N TRP A 271 26.26 3.05 -24.86
CA TRP A 271 25.90 3.97 -25.92
C TRP A 271 26.74 5.22 -25.73
N ASP A 272 27.57 5.52 -26.71
CA ASP A 272 28.13 6.85 -26.83
C ASP A 272 26.97 7.74 -27.29
N THR A 273 26.27 8.33 -26.31
CA THR A 273 25.09 9.16 -26.52
C THR A 273 25.44 10.47 -27.23
N THR A 274 26.73 10.80 -27.35
CA THR A 274 27.20 12.04 -27.97
C THR A 274 26.85 12.17 -29.46
N LEU A 275 26.61 11.05 -30.16
CA LEU A 275 26.18 11.04 -31.57
C LEU A 275 24.66 11.23 -31.75
N LEU A 276 23.84 10.94 -30.73
CA LEU A 276 22.39 11.09 -30.79
C LEU A 276 21.89 12.38 -30.12
N GLU A 277 22.62 12.93 -29.15
CA GLU A 277 22.30 14.19 -28.49
C GLU A 277 22.63 15.43 -29.32
N LYS A 278 23.44 15.32 -30.38
CA LYS A 278 23.74 16.44 -31.28
C LYS A 278 22.64 16.73 -32.32
N GLU A 279 21.61 15.90 -32.43
CA GLU A 279 20.56 16.03 -33.45
C GLU A 279 19.12 15.94 -32.89
N LEU A 280 18.93 16.20 -31.60
CA LEU A 280 17.63 16.48 -30.96
C LEU A 280 17.63 17.90 -30.40
#